data_AF-A0A952E4J0-F1
#
_entry.id   AF-A0A952E4J0-F1
#
_cell.length_a   1.000
_cell.length_b   1.000
_cell.length_c   1.000
_cell.angle_alpha   90.00
_cell.angle_beta   90.00
_cell.angle_gamma   90.00
#
_symmetry.space_group_name_H-M   'P 1'
#
loop_
_entity.id
_entity.type
_entity.pdbx_description
1 polymer ?
#
loop_
_entity_poly.entity_id
_entity_poly.type
_entity_poly.pdbx_seq_one_letter_code
_entity_poly.pdbx_strand_id
1 'polypeptide(L)'
;MKKVILLVLALAFGMTMEIAGEEFTFGTPDEIGTQAYGALIAWGLNNEGQCNVPRGNDFVAVSGGHWHSLALRDDGSLVSWGNISEVPSGNDFVAIASGSGHNLALKADGSLTVWGGTAYGKTEVPEGNDFAAIAARAEHNIALRTDGSIVAWGLNNWGQCDVPEGNDFIAISAGHSHSVAQKADGSLVSWGQFTEVPPGNDFVAISAGPMHNLALRADGSLASAGGDSEWHEGNVPAGNDFVEVATGSWHCLAIKADGTVVAWGRNLHGESDVPRIISSRKKSDSDVVAIAGAEGFHSLAIIAAQPAWQGLYFNDFEDIVGTEWSSGKTDVTPSARARGFLGQFGDETVTLTLSDLPAHTQSTVSFDLFILRSWDGNNQIHGPDVWQLKVDEGPTLLHTTFANVPPDIKDFNQAYPGNYPDGDYLPYTGAAEIKTLGYTEIPAPAPDSVYRLSYTFAHTENTLRLDFSGQGLQGIQDESWGLDNVNVTISLAADFTGDGKVDIEDWNILIEHWGQDEPSVDIAPPPFGDGIVDEKDLELLMRYWETEIP
;
A
#
# COMPACT_ATOMS: atom_id res chain seq x y z
N MET A 1 11.09 -12.46 -29.57
CA MET A 1 12.29 -12.49 -28.71
C MET A 1 13.07 -11.17 -28.74
N LYS A 2 13.73 -10.75 -29.83
CA LYS A 2 14.51 -9.49 -29.85
C LYS A 2 13.71 -8.22 -29.50
N LYS A 3 12.41 -8.15 -29.82
CA LYS A 3 11.53 -7.01 -29.45
C LYS A 3 10.94 -7.07 -28.04
N VAL A 4 10.94 -8.24 -27.40
CA VAL A 4 10.41 -8.45 -26.03
C VAL A 4 11.54 -8.30 -25.01
N ILE A 5 12.75 -8.73 -25.36
CA ILE A 5 13.96 -8.48 -24.57
C ILE A 5 14.34 -6.98 -24.62
N LEU A 6 14.13 -6.30 -25.75
CA LEU A 6 14.25 -4.83 -25.81
C LEU A 6 13.20 -4.11 -24.94
N LEU A 7 12.00 -4.68 -24.79
CA LEU A 7 10.95 -4.13 -23.94
C LEU A 7 11.33 -4.23 -22.46
N VAL A 8 11.92 -5.36 -22.06
CA VAL A 8 12.41 -5.60 -20.68
C VAL A 8 13.68 -4.77 -20.38
N LEU A 9 14.54 -4.53 -21.37
CA LEU A 9 15.74 -3.68 -21.20
C LEU A 9 15.41 -2.19 -21.25
N ALA A 10 14.44 -1.74 -22.05
CA ALA A 10 13.99 -0.34 -22.05
C ALA A 10 13.30 0.04 -20.73
N LEU A 11 12.59 -0.91 -20.10
CA LEU A 11 11.99 -0.76 -18.77
C LEU A 11 13.03 -0.58 -17.65
N ALA A 12 14.29 -0.97 -17.87
CA ALA A 12 15.33 -0.96 -16.84
C ALA A 12 16.28 0.26 -16.89
N PHE A 13 16.34 1.03 -18.00
CA PHE A 13 17.45 1.98 -18.22
C PHE A 13 17.07 3.41 -18.65
N GLY A 14 15.80 3.81 -18.64
CA GLY A 14 15.42 5.23 -18.82
C GLY A 14 15.94 5.88 -20.12
N MET A 15 15.88 5.17 -21.25
CA MET A 15 16.29 5.69 -22.55
C MET A 15 15.10 6.19 -23.37
N THR A 16 15.28 7.31 -24.10
CA THR A 16 14.33 7.80 -25.11
C THR A 16 14.34 6.87 -26.33
N MET A 17 13.16 6.50 -26.83
CA MET A 17 13.04 5.67 -28.04
C MET A 17 12.12 6.32 -29.07
N GLU A 18 12.60 6.44 -30.32
CA GLU A 18 11.83 6.92 -31.46
C GLU A 18 11.33 5.72 -32.27
N ILE A 19 10.00 5.53 -32.36
CA ILE A 19 9.40 4.53 -33.24
C ILE A 19 8.58 5.28 -34.30
N ALA A 20 8.91 5.07 -35.57
CA ALA A 20 8.17 5.61 -36.71
C ALA A 20 8.00 7.15 -36.72
N GLY A 21 8.91 7.90 -36.10
CA GLY A 21 8.91 9.37 -36.10
C GLY A 21 8.14 10.02 -34.95
N GLU A 22 7.66 9.24 -33.96
CA GLU A 22 7.09 9.76 -32.72
C GLU A 22 8.03 9.46 -31.54
N GLU A 23 8.35 10.50 -30.77
CA GLU A 23 9.12 10.42 -29.52
C GLU A 23 8.21 9.97 -28.38
N PHE A 24 8.59 8.90 -27.69
CA PHE A 24 7.96 8.48 -26.44
C PHE A 24 8.93 8.66 -25.28
N THR A 25 8.59 9.55 -24.34
CA THR A 25 9.28 9.70 -23.05
C THR A 25 8.55 8.90 -21.98
N PHE A 26 9.25 7.93 -21.37
CA PHE A 26 8.81 7.25 -20.17
C PHE A 26 9.61 7.81 -18.98
N GLY A 27 8.93 8.10 -17.87
CA GLY A 27 9.52 8.76 -16.69
C GLY A 27 10.71 7.98 -16.11
N THR A 28 11.65 8.70 -15.50
CA THR A 28 12.81 8.13 -14.82
C THR A 28 12.40 7.24 -13.63
N PRO A 29 13.27 6.32 -13.17
CA PRO A 29 12.95 5.40 -12.05
C PRO A 29 12.49 6.06 -10.75
N ASP A 30 12.69 7.37 -10.57
CA ASP A 30 12.10 8.14 -9.46
C ASP A 30 10.55 8.19 -9.48
N GLU A 31 9.90 7.81 -10.59
CA GLU A 31 8.43 7.72 -10.73
C GLU A 31 7.88 6.27 -10.71
N ILE A 32 8.72 5.24 -10.56
CA ILE A 32 8.26 3.85 -10.37
C ILE A 32 8.47 3.49 -8.90
N GLY A 33 7.39 3.64 -8.13
CA GLY A 33 7.38 3.46 -6.68
C GLY A 33 8.08 2.19 -6.21
N THR A 34 8.90 2.36 -5.17
CA THR A 34 9.30 1.29 -4.24
C THR A 34 8.11 0.36 -3.97
N GLN A 35 8.26 -0.95 -4.14
CA GLN A 35 7.20 -1.90 -3.77
C GLN A 35 6.84 -1.71 -2.30
N ALA A 36 5.68 -1.10 -2.09
CA ALA A 36 5.10 -0.82 -0.80
C ALA A 36 4.43 -2.10 -0.29
N TYR A 37 5.09 -2.82 0.62
CA TYR A 37 4.50 -3.99 1.28
C TYR A 37 3.24 -3.59 2.01
N GLY A 38 2.19 -4.42 2.02
CA GLY A 38 0.87 -3.94 2.37
C GLY A 38 0.22 -4.50 3.63
N ALA A 39 -0.71 -3.74 4.21
CA ALA A 39 -1.61 -4.17 5.27
C ALA A 39 -2.87 -4.82 4.69
N LEU A 40 -3.42 -5.81 5.40
CA LEU A 40 -4.61 -6.54 4.98
C LEU A 40 -5.90 -5.87 5.42
N ILE A 41 -6.89 -5.86 4.52
CA ILE A 41 -8.30 -5.62 4.85
C ILE A 41 -9.13 -6.79 4.36
N ALA A 42 -10.12 -7.19 5.16
CA ALA A 42 -11.11 -8.18 4.77
C ALA A 42 -12.53 -7.72 5.14
N TRP A 43 -13.51 -8.06 4.30
CA TRP A 43 -14.92 -7.75 4.53
C TRP A 43 -15.83 -8.83 3.94
N GLY A 44 -17.09 -8.90 4.38
CA GLY A 44 -18.04 -9.95 4.00
C GLY A 44 -18.31 -10.96 5.12
N LEU A 45 -18.61 -12.21 4.75
CA LEU A 45 -18.95 -13.28 5.68
C LEU A 45 -17.78 -13.62 6.62
N ASN A 46 -18.03 -13.65 7.94
CA ASN A 46 -16.98 -13.83 8.95
C ASN A 46 -17.31 -14.87 10.04
N ASN A 47 -18.11 -15.89 9.73
CA ASN A 47 -18.57 -16.86 10.74
C ASN A 47 -17.44 -17.74 11.32
N GLU A 48 -16.33 -17.88 10.60
CA GLU A 48 -15.18 -18.71 10.93
C GLU A 48 -13.93 -17.87 11.23
N GLY A 49 -14.08 -16.54 11.27
CA GLY A 49 -12.96 -15.62 11.45
C GLY A 49 -12.15 -15.35 10.17
N GLN A 50 -12.66 -15.70 8.99
CA GLN A 50 -11.99 -15.49 7.70
C GLN A 50 -11.74 -14.01 7.34
N CYS A 51 -12.44 -13.07 7.99
CA CYS A 51 -12.16 -11.62 7.91
C CYS A 51 -11.32 -11.09 9.08
N ASN A 52 -10.92 -11.93 10.05
CA ASN A 52 -10.08 -11.53 11.16
C ASN A 52 -8.61 -11.53 10.73
N VAL A 53 -8.24 -10.55 9.91
CA VAL A 53 -6.91 -10.46 9.29
C VAL A 53 -5.78 -10.44 10.34
N PRO A 54 -4.65 -11.13 10.07
CA PRO A 54 -3.46 -11.02 10.90
C PRO A 54 -2.88 -9.60 10.83
N ARG A 55 -2.24 -9.17 11.92
CA ARG A 55 -1.49 -7.91 11.93
C ARG A 55 -0.23 -8.07 11.09
N GLY A 56 0.14 -7.01 10.38
CA GLY A 56 1.32 -6.95 9.53
C GLY A 56 1.12 -5.91 8.44
N ASN A 57 2.23 -5.57 7.80
CA ASN A 57 2.30 -4.62 6.69
C ASN A 57 3.30 -5.10 5.61
N ASP A 58 3.61 -6.39 5.64
CA ASP A 58 4.63 -7.09 4.88
C ASP A 58 3.99 -8.05 3.86
N PHE A 59 2.69 -7.86 3.55
CA PHE A 59 1.94 -8.76 2.68
C PHE A 59 2.03 -8.34 1.21
N VAL A 60 2.24 -9.33 0.34
CA VAL A 60 2.41 -9.12 -1.12
C VAL A 60 1.38 -9.86 -1.97
N ALA A 61 0.74 -10.90 -1.45
CA ALA A 61 -0.37 -11.57 -2.14
C ALA A 61 -1.40 -12.12 -1.16
N VAL A 62 -2.66 -12.23 -1.61
CA VAL A 62 -3.79 -12.76 -0.85
C VAL A 62 -4.59 -13.77 -1.68
N SER A 63 -5.15 -14.77 -1.00
CA SER A 63 -6.08 -15.72 -1.61
C SER A 63 -7.12 -16.19 -0.60
N GLY A 64 -8.39 -16.32 -1.02
CA GLY A 64 -9.50 -16.67 -0.15
C GLY A 64 -10.15 -18.00 -0.53
N GLY A 65 -10.28 -18.90 0.43
CA GLY A 65 -11.03 -20.15 0.29
C GLY A 65 -12.50 -20.02 0.68
N HIS A 66 -13.14 -21.12 1.06
CA HIS A 66 -14.54 -21.09 1.49
C HIS A 66 -14.68 -20.56 2.92
N TRP A 67 -13.80 -20.97 3.83
CA TRP A 67 -13.91 -20.65 5.26
C TRP A 67 -12.62 -20.05 5.84
N HIS A 68 -11.67 -19.74 4.97
CA HIS A 68 -10.32 -19.34 5.35
C HIS A 68 -9.72 -18.39 4.32
N SER A 69 -8.60 -17.80 4.73
CA SER A 69 -7.83 -16.86 3.94
C SER A 69 -6.34 -17.19 4.09
N LEU A 70 -5.57 -16.83 3.08
CA LEU A 70 -4.13 -17.07 2.96
C LEU A 70 -3.46 -15.78 2.47
N ALA A 71 -2.31 -15.45 3.02
CA ALA A 71 -1.47 -14.37 2.55
C ALA A 71 0.00 -14.82 2.43
N LEU A 72 0.68 -14.24 1.44
CA LEU A 72 2.12 -14.35 1.21
C LEU A 72 2.80 -13.08 1.74
N ARG A 73 3.86 -13.25 2.50
CA ARG A 73 4.73 -12.19 2.99
C ARG A 73 5.86 -11.90 2.00
N ASP A 74 6.44 -10.71 2.10
CA ASP A 74 7.57 -10.25 1.30
C ASP A 74 8.86 -11.09 1.48
N ASP A 75 9.05 -11.61 2.69
CA ASP A 75 10.12 -12.55 3.01
C ASP A 75 9.92 -13.94 2.41
N GLY A 76 8.80 -14.15 1.70
CA GLY A 76 8.42 -15.39 1.02
C GLY A 76 7.71 -16.40 1.94
N SER A 77 7.41 -16.05 3.20
CA SER A 77 6.69 -16.93 4.12
C SER A 77 5.16 -16.76 4.06
N LEU A 78 4.42 -17.71 4.62
CA LEU A 78 2.95 -17.76 4.51
C LEU A 78 2.26 -17.49 5.85
N VAL A 79 1.05 -16.96 5.79
CA VAL A 79 0.12 -16.94 6.94
C VAL A 79 -1.28 -17.28 6.49
N SER A 80 -1.99 -18.10 7.27
CA SER A 80 -3.39 -18.43 7.04
C SER A 80 -4.24 -18.16 8.27
N TRP A 81 -5.52 -17.82 8.08
CA TRP A 81 -6.48 -17.59 9.15
C TRP A 81 -7.89 -18.03 8.75
N GLY A 82 -8.80 -18.11 9.71
CA GLY A 82 -10.11 -18.73 9.55
C GLY A 82 -10.08 -20.22 9.88
N ASN A 83 -10.94 -21.02 9.24
CA ASN A 83 -11.05 -22.46 9.48
C ASN A 83 -10.16 -23.25 8.50
N ILE A 84 -8.86 -23.32 8.81
CA ILE A 84 -7.86 -24.02 7.98
C ILE A 84 -6.73 -24.60 8.83
N SER A 85 -6.04 -25.60 8.28
CA SER A 85 -4.80 -26.15 8.84
C SER A 85 -3.63 -25.18 8.73
N GLU A 86 -2.64 -25.33 9.61
CA GLU A 86 -1.36 -24.61 9.57
C GLU A 86 -0.70 -24.62 8.19
N VAL A 87 0.00 -23.53 7.88
CA VAL A 87 0.79 -23.38 6.65
C VAL A 87 2.10 -24.17 6.74
N PRO A 88 2.66 -24.60 5.60
CA PRO A 88 4.02 -25.13 5.54
C PRO A 88 5.04 -24.12 6.06
N SER A 89 6.04 -24.59 6.80
CA SER A 89 7.20 -23.77 7.15
C SER A 89 8.07 -23.53 5.93
N GLY A 90 8.64 -22.33 5.82
CA GLY A 90 9.50 -21.95 4.71
C GLY A 90 9.27 -20.49 4.34
N ASN A 91 10.16 -19.96 3.51
CA ASN A 91 10.14 -18.59 3.05
C ASN A 91 10.57 -18.49 1.57
N ASP A 92 10.43 -19.58 0.82
CA ASP A 92 10.81 -19.72 -0.58
C ASP A 92 9.58 -19.65 -1.51
N PHE A 93 8.43 -19.17 -1.02
CA PHE A 93 7.19 -19.10 -1.78
C PHE A 93 7.08 -17.78 -2.55
N VAL A 94 6.56 -17.86 -3.78
CA VAL A 94 6.41 -16.71 -4.70
C VAL A 94 4.98 -16.50 -5.19
N ALA A 95 4.10 -17.49 -5.04
CA ALA A 95 2.68 -17.34 -5.33
C ALA A 95 1.84 -18.28 -4.46
N ILE A 96 0.56 -17.93 -4.28
CA ILE A 96 -0.41 -18.69 -3.49
C ILE A 96 -1.76 -18.82 -4.20
N ALA A 97 -2.49 -19.91 -3.94
CA ALA A 97 -3.87 -20.08 -4.37
C ALA A 97 -4.68 -20.91 -3.37
N SER A 98 -5.97 -20.60 -3.22
CA SER A 98 -6.88 -21.27 -2.28
C SER A 98 -8.07 -21.91 -2.99
N GLY A 99 -8.31 -23.20 -2.74
CA GLY A 99 -9.58 -23.87 -3.04
C GLY A 99 -10.57 -23.81 -1.87
N SER A 100 -11.64 -24.62 -1.90
CA SER A 100 -12.67 -24.56 -0.85
C SER A 100 -12.14 -24.88 0.55
N GLY A 101 -11.14 -25.75 0.65
CA GLY A 101 -10.56 -26.19 1.92
C GLY A 101 -9.13 -26.74 1.78
N HIS A 102 -8.41 -26.31 0.75
CA HIS A 102 -7.02 -26.66 0.48
C HIS A 102 -6.30 -25.46 -0.13
N ASN A 103 -4.98 -25.50 -0.13
CA ASN A 103 -4.13 -24.40 -0.57
C ASN A 103 -2.97 -24.91 -1.41
N LEU A 104 -2.46 -24.05 -2.29
CA LEU A 104 -1.29 -24.25 -3.11
C LEU A 104 -0.32 -23.10 -2.84
N ALA A 105 0.97 -23.40 -2.90
CA ALA A 105 2.02 -22.42 -2.98
C ALA A 105 3.03 -22.83 -4.06
N LEU A 106 3.45 -21.85 -4.86
CA LEU A 106 4.53 -21.97 -5.83
C LEU A 106 5.82 -21.52 -5.15
N LYS A 107 6.88 -22.31 -5.27
CA LYS A 107 8.21 -21.99 -4.77
C LYS A 107 9.05 -21.28 -5.83
N ALA A 108 10.06 -20.53 -5.39
CA ALA A 108 10.99 -19.82 -6.26
C ALA A 108 11.78 -20.77 -7.19
N ASP A 109 11.99 -22.02 -6.79
CA ASP A 109 12.61 -23.06 -7.62
C ASP A 109 11.68 -23.65 -8.68
N GLY A 110 10.44 -23.15 -8.77
CA GLY A 110 9.39 -23.56 -9.68
C GLY A 110 8.63 -24.82 -9.27
N SER A 111 8.86 -25.37 -8.07
CA SER A 111 8.12 -26.53 -7.52
C SER A 111 6.86 -26.10 -6.74
N LEU A 112 5.96 -27.05 -6.46
CA LEU A 112 4.68 -26.79 -5.78
C LEU A 112 4.59 -27.43 -4.40
N THR A 113 3.91 -26.75 -3.49
CA THR A 113 3.45 -27.31 -2.22
C THR A 113 1.93 -27.22 -2.13
N VAL A 114 1.26 -28.30 -1.73
CA VAL A 114 -0.20 -28.37 -1.62
C VAL A 114 -0.60 -28.99 -0.29
N TRP A 115 -1.53 -28.37 0.44
CA TRP A 115 -1.95 -28.83 1.77
C TRP A 115 -3.43 -28.54 2.05
N GLY A 116 -3.97 -29.16 3.10
CA GLY A 116 -5.38 -29.06 3.50
C GLY A 116 -6.19 -30.32 3.14
N GLY A 117 -7.44 -30.14 2.70
CA GLY A 117 -8.35 -31.25 2.39
C GLY A 117 -7.80 -32.18 1.30
N THR A 118 -7.94 -33.49 1.48
CA THR A 118 -7.30 -34.51 0.63
C THR A 118 -8.25 -35.20 -0.35
N ALA A 119 -9.53 -34.80 -0.38
CA ALA A 119 -10.51 -35.39 -1.27
C ALA A 119 -10.13 -35.24 -2.75
N TYR A 120 -10.57 -36.18 -3.59
CA TYR A 120 -10.39 -36.16 -5.05
C TYR A 120 -8.93 -36.11 -5.54
N GLY A 121 -7.94 -36.44 -4.71
CA GLY A 121 -6.52 -36.38 -5.09
C GLY A 121 -5.99 -34.95 -5.24
N LYS A 122 -6.71 -33.92 -4.75
CA LYS A 122 -6.32 -32.51 -4.92
C LYS A 122 -5.04 -32.10 -4.17
N THR A 123 -4.46 -33.00 -3.38
CA THR A 123 -3.16 -32.81 -2.70
C THR A 123 -2.03 -33.63 -3.33
N GLU A 124 -2.31 -34.39 -4.39
CA GLU A 124 -1.31 -35.13 -5.16
C GLU A 124 -0.59 -34.17 -6.10
N VAL A 125 0.58 -33.68 -5.66
CA VAL A 125 1.35 -32.68 -6.41
C VAL A 125 1.92 -33.30 -7.69
N PRO A 126 1.70 -32.70 -8.87
CA PRO A 126 2.36 -33.13 -10.10
C PRO A 126 3.88 -33.04 -9.98
N GLU A 127 4.60 -34.01 -10.56
CA GLU A 127 6.06 -33.95 -10.62
C GLU A 127 6.53 -32.78 -11.48
N GLY A 128 7.64 -32.16 -11.08
CA GLY A 128 8.28 -31.06 -11.80
C GLY A 128 8.61 -29.88 -10.91
N ASN A 129 9.43 -28.98 -11.45
CA ASN A 129 9.79 -27.69 -10.88
C ASN A 129 9.78 -26.60 -11.97
N ASP A 130 8.98 -26.80 -13.01
CA ASP A 130 8.86 -25.94 -14.18
C ASP A 130 7.55 -25.14 -14.17
N PHE A 131 6.95 -24.94 -12.99
CA PHE A 131 5.71 -24.20 -12.82
C PHE A 131 5.96 -22.69 -12.73
N ALA A 132 5.14 -21.92 -13.44
CA ALA A 132 5.21 -20.46 -13.51
C ALA A 132 3.99 -19.77 -12.86
N ALA A 133 2.84 -20.44 -12.80
CA ALA A 133 1.64 -19.93 -12.12
C ALA A 133 0.77 -21.06 -11.59
N ILE A 134 -0.06 -20.75 -10.61
CA ILE A 134 -1.01 -21.67 -9.98
C ILE A 134 -2.39 -21.03 -9.83
N ALA A 135 -3.44 -21.84 -9.95
CA ALA A 135 -4.78 -21.46 -9.55
C ALA A 135 -5.52 -22.66 -8.96
N ALA A 136 -6.39 -22.38 -8.00
CA ALA A 136 -7.24 -23.38 -7.36
C ALA A 136 -8.59 -22.78 -7.06
N ARG A 137 -9.65 -23.58 -7.21
CA ARG A 137 -11.00 -23.24 -6.78
C ARG A 137 -11.82 -24.52 -6.65
N ALA A 138 -12.80 -24.50 -5.75
CA ALA A 138 -13.57 -25.68 -5.38
C ALA A 138 -12.64 -26.83 -4.94
N GLU A 139 -12.61 -27.91 -5.72
CA GLU A 139 -11.93 -29.17 -5.41
C GLU A 139 -10.87 -29.56 -6.46
N HIS A 140 -10.43 -28.62 -7.31
CA HIS A 140 -9.44 -28.86 -8.36
C HIS A 140 -8.40 -27.74 -8.46
N ASN A 141 -7.31 -28.07 -9.14
CA ASN A 141 -6.10 -27.27 -9.26
C ASN A 141 -5.67 -27.22 -10.72
N ILE A 142 -5.08 -26.10 -11.11
CA ILE A 142 -4.38 -25.94 -12.39
C ILE A 142 -3.05 -25.24 -12.15
N ALA A 143 -2.02 -25.64 -12.89
CA ALA A 143 -0.72 -25.00 -12.89
C ALA A 143 -0.24 -24.79 -14.32
N LEU A 144 0.30 -23.59 -14.58
CA LEU A 144 0.92 -23.21 -15.84
C LEU A 144 2.40 -23.52 -15.76
N ARG A 145 2.95 -24.16 -16.78
CA ARG A 145 4.39 -24.40 -16.92
C ARG A 145 5.09 -23.27 -17.66
N THR A 146 6.39 -23.17 -17.44
CA THR A 146 7.29 -22.23 -18.12
C THR A 146 7.33 -22.41 -19.64
N ASP A 147 7.00 -23.61 -20.15
CA ASP A 147 6.87 -23.88 -21.58
C ASP A 147 5.52 -23.46 -22.18
N GLY A 148 4.62 -22.93 -21.34
CA GLY A 148 3.28 -22.45 -21.69
C GLY A 148 2.19 -23.54 -21.69
N SER A 149 2.51 -24.78 -21.33
CA SER A 149 1.52 -25.87 -21.15
C SER A 149 0.86 -25.85 -19.78
N ILE A 150 -0.30 -26.50 -19.62
CA ILE A 150 -1.05 -26.55 -18.36
C ILE A 150 -1.16 -27.99 -17.86
N VAL A 151 -1.04 -28.18 -16.54
CA VAL A 151 -1.48 -29.41 -15.85
C VAL A 151 -2.66 -29.09 -14.94
N ALA A 152 -3.62 -30.01 -14.86
CA ALA A 152 -4.76 -29.92 -13.98
C ALA A 152 -4.94 -31.23 -13.20
N TRP A 153 -5.33 -31.13 -11.92
CA TRP A 153 -5.56 -32.30 -11.07
C TRP A 153 -6.58 -32.01 -9.97
N GLY A 154 -7.11 -33.06 -9.34
CA GLY A 154 -8.21 -32.97 -8.38
C GLY A 154 -9.54 -33.46 -8.95
N LEU A 155 -10.65 -32.86 -8.51
CA LEU A 155 -12.00 -33.21 -8.97
C LEU A 155 -12.16 -32.98 -10.48
N ASN A 156 -12.59 -34.01 -11.22
CA ASN A 156 -12.78 -33.94 -12.68
C ASN A 156 -14.15 -34.43 -13.17
N ASN A 157 -15.21 -34.32 -12.36
CA ASN A 157 -16.53 -34.84 -12.75
C ASN A 157 -17.16 -34.13 -13.95
N TRP A 158 -16.67 -32.94 -14.30
CA TRP A 158 -17.18 -32.10 -15.38
C TRP A 158 -16.15 -31.83 -16.47
N GLY A 159 -15.00 -32.51 -16.44
CA GLY A 159 -13.89 -32.26 -17.37
C GLY A 159 -13.09 -31.00 -17.03
N GLN A 160 -13.19 -30.44 -15.81
CA GLN A 160 -12.41 -29.26 -15.42
C GLN A 160 -10.89 -29.50 -15.37
N CYS A 161 -10.45 -30.76 -15.36
CA CYS A 161 -9.05 -31.15 -15.50
C CYS A 161 -8.69 -31.64 -16.91
N ASP A 162 -9.64 -31.65 -17.86
CA ASP A 162 -9.41 -32.08 -19.25
C ASP A 162 -8.80 -30.90 -20.05
N VAL A 163 -7.54 -30.60 -19.76
CA VAL A 163 -6.80 -29.46 -20.33
C VAL A 163 -6.77 -29.54 -21.86
N PRO A 164 -7.12 -28.45 -22.59
CA PRO A 164 -6.97 -28.36 -24.04
C PRO A 164 -5.51 -28.53 -24.48
N GLU A 165 -5.29 -29.21 -25.62
CA GLU A 165 -3.94 -29.32 -26.20
C GLU A 165 -3.37 -27.92 -26.55
N GLY A 166 -2.11 -27.69 -26.21
CA GLY A 166 -1.41 -26.45 -26.52
C GLY A 166 -0.37 -26.07 -25.48
N ASN A 167 0.45 -25.09 -25.83
CA ASN A 167 1.45 -24.49 -24.94
C ASN A 167 1.58 -22.97 -25.18
N ASP A 168 0.55 -22.35 -25.73
CA ASP A 168 0.48 -20.91 -25.99
C ASP A 168 -0.20 -20.14 -24.85
N PHE A 169 -0.32 -20.75 -23.65
CA PHE A 169 -0.99 -20.15 -22.51
C PHE A 169 -0.03 -19.26 -21.70
N ILE A 170 -0.54 -18.13 -21.21
CA ILE A 170 0.24 -17.13 -20.45
C ILE A 170 -0.38 -16.80 -19.09
N ALA A 171 -1.64 -17.12 -18.87
CA ALA A 171 -2.32 -16.96 -17.58
C ALA A 171 -3.43 -18.00 -17.41
N ILE A 172 -3.78 -18.29 -16.16
CA ILE A 172 -4.74 -19.32 -15.78
C ILE A 172 -5.65 -18.83 -14.65
N SER A 173 -6.89 -19.30 -14.63
CA SER A 173 -7.81 -19.12 -13.50
C SER A 173 -8.73 -20.34 -13.37
N ALA A 174 -8.94 -20.80 -12.13
CA ALA A 174 -9.87 -21.89 -11.83
C ALA A 174 -11.25 -21.33 -11.44
N GLY A 175 -12.31 -21.85 -12.05
CA GLY A 175 -13.70 -21.62 -11.66
C GLY A 175 -14.20 -22.69 -10.68
N HIS A 176 -15.50 -22.82 -10.44
CA HIS A 176 -16.00 -23.88 -9.53
C HIS A 176 -15.95 -25.27 -10.20
N SER A 177 -16.43 -25.35 -11.45
CA SER A 177 -16.53 -26.60 -12.21
C SER A 177 -15.92 -26.48 -13.61
N HIS A 178 -15.09 -25.46 -13.83
CA HIS A 178 -14.42 -25.17 -15.09
C HIS A 178 -13.08 -24.50 -14.82
N SER A 179 -12.25 -24.43 -15.85
CA SER A 179 -10.97 -23.73 -15.85
C SER A 179 -10.88 -22.83 -17.08
N VAL A 180 -10.15 -21.72 -16.95
CA VAL A 180 -9.93 -20.73 -17.99
C VAL A 180 -8.45 -20.47 -18.15
N ALA A 181 -8.00 -20.31 -19.39
CA ALA A 181 -6.65 -19.88 -19.70
C ALA A 181 -6.67 -18.74 -20.73
N GLN A 182 -5.71 -17.84 -20.60
CA GLN A 182 -5.41 -16.80 -21.57
C GLN A 182 -4.28 -17.27 -22.47
N LYS A 183 -4.45 -17.09 -23.78
CA LYS A 183 -3.44 -17.37 -24.80
C LYS A 183 -2.55 -16.15 -25.04
N ALA A 184 -1.36 -16.38 -25.58
CA ALA A 184 -0.39 -15.34 -25.93
C ALA A 184 -0.90 -14.35 -27.00
N ASP A 185 -1.91 -14.74 -27.77
CA ASP A 185 -2.60 -13.84 -28.72
C ASP A 185 -3.69 -12.98 -28.06
N GLY A 186 -3.82 -13.05 -26.73
CA GLY A 186 -4.76 -12.31 -25.89
C GLY A 186 -6.18 -12.88 -25.86
N SER A 187 -6.46 -13.99 -26.56
CA SER A 187 -7.76 -14.67 -26.51
C SER A 187 -7.88 -15.60 -25.30
N LEU A 188 -9.11 -15.99 -24.96
CA LEU A 188 -9.41 -16.88 -23.82
C LEU A 188 -9.94 -18.23 -24.28
N VAL A 189 -9.61 -19.28 -23.54
CA VAL A 189 -10.22 -20.61 -23.66
C VAL A 189 -10.75 -21.06 -22.30
N SER A 190 -11.93 -21.67 -22.28
CA SER A 190 -12.54 -22.24 -21.08
C SER A 190 -12.94 -23.69 -21.33
N TRP A 191 -12.76 -24.56 -20.35
CA TRP A 191 -13.10 -25.99 -20.41
C TRP A 191 -13.70 -26.48 -19.08
N GLY A 192 -14.43 -27.58 -19.13
CA GLY A 192 -15.22 -28.10 -18.01
C GLY A 192 -16.72 -27.88 -18.19
N GLN A 193 -17.46 -27.68 -17.10
CA GLN A 193 -18.92 -27.52 -17.14
C GLN A 193 -19.35 -26.22 -17.85
N PHE A 194 -18.61 -25.13 -17.62
CA PHE A 194 -18.88 -23.80 -18.15
C PHE A 194 -17.77 -23.40 -19.13
N THR A 195 -18.14 -23.09 -20.37
CA THR A 195 -17.19 -22.91 -21.48
C THR A 195 -17.26 -21.53 -22.14
N GLU A 196 -18.16 -20.65 -21.70
CA GLU A 196 -18.31 -19.33 -22.28
C GLU A 196 -17.19 -18.39 -21.82
N VAL A 197 -16.65 -17.61 -22.74
CA VAL A 197 -15.67 -16.55 -22.47
C VAL A 197 -16.11 -15.25 -23.15
N PRO A 198 -15.73 -14.07 -22.63
CA PRO A 198 -16.02 -12.82 -23.30
C PRO A 198 -15.36 -12.82 -24.70
N PRO A 199 -16.05 -12.35 -25.75
CA PRO A 199 -15.47 -12.31 -27.09
C PRO A 199 -14.35 -11.28 -27.18
N GLY A 200 -13.24 -11.62 -27.83
CA GLY A 200 -12.10 -10.73 -28.04
C GLY A 200 -10.76 -11.45 -27.92
N ASN A 201 -9.68 -10.70 -28.09
CA ASN A 201 -8.31 -11.18 -27.99
C ASN A 201 -7.33 -10.11 -27.47
N ASP A 202 -7.86 -9.14 -26.74
CA ASP A 202 -7.20 -7.96 -26.20
C ASP A 202 -7.23 -7.99 -24.66
N PHE A 203 -7.40 -9.18 -24.08
CA PHE A 203 -7.41 -9.37 -22.64
C PHE A 203 -5.99 -9.36 -22.09
N VAL A 204 -5.83 -8.87 -20.85
CA VAL A 204 -4.57 -8.80 -20.10
C VAL A 204 -4.66 -9.44 -18.71
N ALA A 205 -5.88 -9.68 -18.19
CA ALA A 205 -6.09 -10.45 -16.97
C ALA A 205 -7.44 -11.18 -17.01
N ILE A 206 -7.54 -12.28 -16.26
CA ILE A 206 -8.74 -13.11 -16.15
C ILE A 206 -8.99 -13.55 -14.72
N SER A 207 -10.26 -13.69 -14.35
CA SER A 207 -10.68 -14.29 -13.09
C SER A 207 -11.99 -15.07 -13.28
N ALA A 208 -12.03 -16.30 -12.77
CA ALA A 208 -13.14 -17.23 -12.97
C ALA A 208 -14.02 -17.40 -11.71
N GLY A 209 -15.29 -17.04 -11.88
CA GLY A 209 -16.42 -17.31 -10.98
C GLY A 209 -16.86 -18.78 -10.96
N PRO A 210 -17.93 -19.13 -10.23
CA PRO A 210 -18.58 -20.44 -10.34
C PRO A 210 -19.30 -20.65 -11.67
N MET A 211 -19.93 -19.61 -12.21
CA MET A 211 -20.66 -19.65 -13.49
C MET A 211 -20.53 -18.32 -14.27
N HIS A 212 -19.44 -17.60 -14.05
CA HIS A 212 -19.11 -16.39 -14.79
C HIS A 212 -17.59 -16.29 -14.94
N ASN A 213 -17.15 -15.58 -15.97
CA ASN A 213 -15.75 -15.23 -16.21
C ASN A 213 -15.65 -13.73 -16.33
N LEU A 214 -14.70 -13.12 -15.63
CA LEU A 214 -14.38 -11.69 -15.70
C LEU A 214 -13.00 -11.52 -16.34
N ALA A 215 -12.89 -10.58 -17.27
CA ALA A 215 -11.65 -10.29 -17.97
C ALA A 215 -11.40 -8.78 -18.04
N LEU A 216 -10.13 -8.41 -17.92
CA LEU A 216 -9.64 -7.05 -18.11
C LEU A 216 -9.06 -6.93 -19.52
N ARG A 217 -9.45 -5.89 -20.25
CA ARG A 217 -8.90 -5.54 -21.56
C ARG A 217 -7.69 -4.63 -21.41
N ALA A 218 -6.82 -4.66 -22.42
CA ALA A 218 -5.61 -3.82 -22.47
C ALA A 218 -5.92 -2.31 -22.46
N ASP A 219 -7.12 -1.90 -22.87
CA ASP A 219 -7.58 -0.50 -22.80
C ASP A 219 -8.09 -0.10 -21.40
N GLY A 220 -8.05 -1.01 -20.43
CA GLY A 220 -8.50 -0.83 -19.06
C GLY A 220 -10.00 -1.07 -18.85
N SER A 221 -10.76 -1.49 -19.87
CA SER A 221 -12.19 -1.82 -19.74
C SER A 221 -12.43 -3.28 -19.37
N LEU A 222 -13.62 -3.55 -18.82
CA LEU A 222 -13.99 -4.89 -18.32
C LEU A 222 -14.91 -5.61 -19.31
N ALA A 223 -14.78 -6.94 -19.36
CA ALA A 223 -15.70 -7.81 -20.08
C ALA A 223 -16.04 -9.04 -19.23
N SER A 224 -17.25 -9.56 -19.40
CA SER A 224 -17.72 -10.75 -18.70
C SER A 224 -18.41 -11.73 -19.65
N ALA A 225 -18.46 -13.00 -19.24
CA ALA A 225 -19.32 -14.02 -19.83
C ALA A 225 -19.97 -14.84 -18.73
N GLY A 226 -21.22 -15.24 -18.92
CA GLY A 226 -22.04 -15.89 -17.91
C GLY A 226 -22.57 -14.92 -16.84
N GLY A 227 -22.88 -15.47 -15.68
CA GLY A 227 -23.51 -14.79 -14.56
C GLY A 227 -25.02 -14.97 -14.50
N ASP A 228 -25.58 -14.80 -13.31
CA ASP A 228 -27.00 -14.86 -13.04
C ASP A 228 -27.64 -13.46 -13.19
N SER A 229 -28.85 -13.47 -13.76
CA SER A 229 -29.73 -12.31 -13.79
C SER A 229 -30.14 -11.83 -12.39
N GLU A 230 -30.10 -12.69 -11.37
CA GLU A 230 -30.49 -12.33 -10.00
C GLU A 230 -29.46 -11.45 -9.29
N TRP A 231 -28.17 -11.68 -9.49
CA TRP A 231 -27.09 -11.01 -8.74
C TRP A 231 -26.29 -10.02 -9.57
N HIS A 232 -26.47 -10.02 -10.90
CA HIS A 232 -25.88 -9.03 -11.80
C HIS A 232 -24.34 -8.99 -11.79
N GLU A 233 -23.67 -10.08 -11.40
CA GLU A 233 -22.21 -10.20 -11.42
C GLU A 233 -21.64 -10.15 -12.85
N GLY A 234 -22.45 -10.50 -13.85
CA GLY A 234 -22.14 -10.30 -15.27
C GLY A 234 -22.24 -8.84 -15.74
N ASN A 235 -22.86 -7.94 -14.97
CA ASN A 235 -23.02 -6.53 -15.36
C ASN A 235 -21.78 -5.72 -14.95
N VAL A 236 -20.73 -5.81 -15.78
CA VAL A 236 -19.47 -5.10 -15.52
C VAL A 236 -19.66 -3.57 -15.47
N PRO A 237 -19.00 -2.87 -14.54
CA PRO A 237 -18.98 -1.42 -14.50
C PRO A 237 -18.46 -0.81 -15.81
N ALA A 238 -19.09 0.28 -16.26
CA ALA A 238 -18.59 1.05 -17.38
C ALA A 238 -17.33 1.83 -16.99
N GLY A 239 -16.40 1.98 -17.93
CA GLY A 239 -15.14 2.66 -17.73
C GLY A 239 -13.99 1.88 -18.36
N ASN A 240 -12.82 2.51 -18.36
CA ASN A 240 -11.60 1.94 -18.91
C ASN A 240 -10.38 2.29 -18.04
N ASP A 241 -10.62 2.56 -16.76
CA ASP A 241 -9.63 2.92 -15.77
C ASP A 241 -9.31 1.77 -14.82
N PHE A 242 -9.59 0.51 -15.19
CA PHE A 242 -9.32 -0.66 -14.36
C PHE A 242 -7.94 -1.26 -14.63
N VAL A 243 -7.29 -1.78 -13.58
CA VAL A 243 -5.94 -2.36 -13.63
C VAL A 243 -5.87 -3.80 -13.09
N GLU A 244 -6.86 -4.21 -12.29
CA GLU A 244 -6.93 -5.57 -11.73
C GLU A 244 -8.39 -6.02 -11.59
N VAL A 245 -8.63 -7.33 -11.68
CA VAL A 245 -9.94 -7.97 -11.50
C VAL A 245 -9.83 -9.21 -10.63
N ALA A 246 -10.84 -9.46 -9.80
CA ALA A 246 -10.99 -10.69 -9.04
C ALA A 246 -12.47 -11.11 -8.94
N THR A 247 -12.72 -12.41 -8.80
CA THR A 247 -14.08 -12.98 -8.69
C THR A 247 -14.21 -13.82 -7.43
N GLY A 248 -15.20 -13.51 -6.60
CA GLY A 248 -15.65 -14.39 -5.52
C GLY A 248 -16.64 -15.45 -6.01
N SER A 249 -17.52 -15.92 -5.13
CA SER A 249 -18.58 -16.87 -5.52
C SER A 249 -19.64 -16.23 -6.42
N TRP A 250 -20.23 -15.10 -6.06
CA TRP A 250 -21.23 -14.43 -6.90
C TRP A 250 -21.06 -12.91 -6.89
N HIS A 251 -19.85 -12.45 -6.56
CA HIS A 251 -19.46 -11.06 -6.55
C HIS A 251 -18.13 -10.90 -7.28
N CYS A 252 -17.87 -9.70 -7.74
CA CYS A 252 -16.69 -9.31 -8.49
C CYS A 252 -16.05 -8.10 -7.82
N LEU A 253 -14.73 -8.01 -7.94
CA LEU A 253 -13.91 -6.90 -7.48
C LEU A 253 -13.06 -6.40 -8.65
N ALA A 254 -12.80 -5.10 -8.70
CA ALA A 254 -11.82 -4.51 -9.59
C ALA A 254 -11.11 -3.33 -8.94
N ILE A 255 -9.82 -3.16 -9.25
CA ILE A 255 -9.03 -1.99 -8.85
C ILE A 255 -8.98 -1.02 -10.03
N LYS A 256 -9.19 0.27 -9.76
CA LYS A 256 -8.97 1.36 -10.70
C LYS A 256 -7.52 1.85 -10.65
N ALA A 257 -7.04 2.46 -11.73
CA ALA A 257 -5.71 3.07 -11.82
C ALA A 257 -5.45 4.18 -10.77
N ASP A 258 -6.51 4.70 -10.13
CA ASP A 258 -6.42 5.63 -9.01
C ASP A 258 -6.43 4.95 -7.63
N GLY A 259 -6.28 3.62 -7.56
CA GLY A 259 -6.27 2.81 -6.34
C GLY A 259 -7.66 2.48 -5.79
N THR A 260 -8.74 3.03 -6.36
CA THR A 260 -10.10 2.80 -5.88
C THR A 260 -10.57 1.37 -6.19
N VAL A 261 -11.11 0.68 -5.19
CA VAL A 261 -11.76 -0.63 -5.34
C VAL A 261 -13.25 -0.46 -5.63
N VAL A 262 -13.74 -1.19 -6.64
CA VAL A 262 -15.15 -1.32 -6.97
C VAL A 262 -15.56 -2.78 -6.79
N ALA A 263 -16.71 -3.01 -6.16
CA ALA A 263 -17.33 -4.33 -6.06
C ALA A 263 -18.76 -4.30 -6.59
N TRP A 264 -19.19 -5.42 -7.18
CA TRP A 264 -20.56 -5.61 -7.65
C TRP A 264 -20.93 -7.10 -7.62
N GLY A 265 -22.22 -7.40 -7.78
CA GLY A 265 -22.75 -8.75 -7.69
C GLY A 265 -23.55 -8.97 -6.40
N ARG A 266 -23.56 -10.22 -5.92
CA ARG A 266 -24.21 -10.63 -4.67
C ARG A 266 -23.62 -9.91 -3.46
N ASN A 267 -24.48 -9.53 -2.53
CA ASN A 267 -24.11 -8.76 -1.34
C ASN A 267 -24.91 -9.17 -0.10
N LEU A 268 -25.11 -10.48 0.13
CA LEU A 268 -25.93 -10.94 1.26
C LEU A 268 -25.18 -10.92 2.61
N HIS A 269 -23.87 -10.78 2.58
CA HIS A 269 -22.97 -10.77 3.72
C HIS A 269 -22.12 -9.50 3.78
N GLY A 270 -22.40 -8.52 2.93
CA GLY A 270 -21.60 -7.30 2.78
C GLY A 270 -20.34 -7.52 1.95
N GLU A 271 -20.20 -8.63 1.21
CA GLU A 271 -19.02 -8.97 0.42
C GLU A 271 -18.74 -7.99 -0.73
N SER A 272 -19.76 -7.23 -1.16
CA SER A 272 -19.65 -6.13 -2.12
C SER A 272 -19.67 -4.74 -1.45
N ASP A 273 -19.78 -4.66 -0.12
CA ASP A 273 -19.75 -3.39 0.63
C ASP A 273 -18.30 -2.94 0.85
N VAL A 274 -17.68 -2.39 -0.19
CA VAL A 274 -16.27 -1.97 -0.18
C VAL A 274 -16.02 -0.94 0.95
N PRO A 275 -15.10 -1.22 1.90
CA PRO A 275 -14.75 -0.30 2.99
C PRO A 275 -14.39 1.10 2.49
N ARG A 276 -14.89 2.14 3.17
CA ARG A 276 -14.73 3.55 2.75
C ARG A 276 -13.28 3.98 2.52
N ILE A 277 -12.34 3.37 3.25
CA ILE A 277 -10.91 3.65 3.12
C ILE A 277 -10.37 3.28 1.72
N ILE A 278 -10.96 2.27 1.06
CA ILE A 278 -10.53 1.81 -0.28
C ILE A 278 -11.58 2.07 -1.39
N SER A 279 -12.74 2.64 -1.07
CA SER A 279 -13.78 3.00 -2.05
C SER A 279 -13.86 4.50 -2.37
N SER A 280 -12.99 5.35 -1.80
CA SER A 280 -13.04 6.80 -2.00
C SER A 280 -11.80 7.36 -2.69
N ARG A 281 -12.02 8.32 -3.58
CA ARG A 281 -11.04 8.92 -4.51
C ARG A 281 -10.07 9.90 -3.85
N LYS A 282 -9.41 9.51 -2.76
CA LYS A 282 -8.35 10.31 -2.12
C LYS A 282 -7.00 9.65 -2.35
N LYS A 283 -6.27 10.19 -3.32
CA LYS A 283 -4.90 9.82 -3.72
C LYS A 283 -3.84 10.15 -2.65
N SER A 284 -4.18 10.08 -1.35
CA SER A 284 -3.28 10.56 -0.30
C SER A 284 -2.90 9.54 0.78
N ASP A 285 -3.58 8.40 0.96
CA ASP A 285 -3.33 7.60 2.19
C ASP A 285 -3.37 6.06 2.06
N SER A 286 -3.73 5.48 0.90
CA SER A 286 -3.84 4.01 0.76
C SER A 286 -4.02 3.57 -0.69
N ASP A 287 -2.95 3.14 -1.36
CA ASP A 287 -3.06 2.50 -2.68
C ASP A 287 -3.36 1.02 -2.49
N VAL A 288 -4.47 0.52 -3.06
CA VAL A 288 -4.73 -0.93 -3.08
C VAL A 288 -3.88 -1.56 -4.16
N VAL A 289 -3.08 -2.56 -3.79
CA VAL A 289 -2.10 -3.22 -4.69
C VAL A 289 -2.46 -4.65 -5.05
N ALA A 290 -3.43 -5.25 -4.34
CA ALA A 290 -3.97 -6.56 -4.70
C ALA A 290 -5.38 -6.74 -4.12
N ILE A 291 -6.22 -7.52 -4.81
CA ILE A 291 -7.54 -7.93 -4.35
C ILE A 291 -7.76 -9.43 -4.53
N ALA A 292 -8.57 -10.04 -3.66
CA ALA A 292 -9.06 -11.39 -3.87
C ALA A 292 -10.53 -11.51 -3.48
N GLY A 293 -11.33 -12.08 -4.39
CA GLY A 293 -12.69 -12.50 -4.11
C GLY A 293 -12.71 -13.96 -3.68
N ALA A 294 -13.17 -14.25 -2.48
CA ALA A 294 -13.17 -15.60 -1.96
C ALA A 294 -14.45 -16.37 -2.33
N GLU A 295 -14.34 -17.70 -2.38
CA GLU A 295 -15.50 -18.58 -2.52
C GLU A 295 -16.48 -18.39 -1.35
N GLY A 296 -15.93 -18.15 -0.15
CA GLY A 296 -16.67 -18.02 1.10
C GLY A 296 -17.53 -16.78 1.29
N PHE A 297 -17.84 -16.02 0.24
CA PHE A 297 -18.56 -14.74 0.33
C PHE A 297 -17.84 -13.72 1.21
N HIS A 298 -16.52 -13.64 1.09
CA HIS A 298 -15.72 -12.57 1.66
C HIS A 298 -14.73 -12.06 0.61
N SER A 299 -14.19 -10.88 0.87
CA SER A 299 -13.30 -10.14 -0.01
C SER A 299 -12.07 -9.73 0.77
N LEU A 300 -10.91 -9.77 0.12
CA LEU A 300 -9.61 -9.40 0.67
C LEU A 300 -9.00 -8.30 -0.19
N ALA A 301 -8.26 -7.39 0.45
CA ALA A 301 -7.43 -6.40 -0.22
C ALA A 301 -6.11 -6.22 0.52
N ILE A 302 -5.07 -5.93 -0.23
CA ILE A 302 -3.79 -5.44 0.29
C ILE A 302 -3.73 -3.94 0.01
N ILE A 303 -3.58 -3.14 1.06
CA ILE A 303 -3.26 -1.72 0.95
C ILE A 303 -1.75 -1.60 1.05
N ALA A 304 -1.09 -1.03 0.05
CA ALA A 304 0.30 -0.60 0.11
C ALA A 304 0.56 0.11 1.44
N ALA A 305 1.39 -0.48 2.28
CA ALA A 305 1.89 0.23 3.45
C ALA A 305 2.85 1.27 2.91
N GLN A 306 2.55 2.51 3.22
CA GLN A 306 3.52 3.57 3.14
C GLN A 306 4.81 3.09 3.85
N PRO A 307 6.00 3.53 3.40
CA PRO A 307 7.28 3.14 3.98
C PRO A 307 7.16 3.08 5.50
N ALA A 308 7.48 1.91 6.08
CA ALA A 308 7.20 1.58 7.47
C ALA A 308 7.62 2.76 8.37
N TRP A 309 6.62 3.47 8.89
CA TRP A 309 6.86 4.65 9.68
C TRP A 309 7.44 4.20 11.02
N GLN A 310 8.74 4.40 11.23
CA GLN A 310 9.36 4.08 12.52
C GLN A 310 8.95 5.15 13.53
N GLY A 311 8.44 4.73 14.68
CA GLY A 311 8.25 5.60 15.85
C GLY A 311 9.60 6.09 16.33
N LEU A 312 9.88 7.38 16.12
CA LEU A 312 11.15 8.00 16.47
C LEU A 312 11.08 8.66 17.86
N TYR A 313 9.96 9.31 18.15
CA TYR A 313 9.78 10.08 19.37
C TYR A 313 8.33 10.09 19.81
N PHE A 314 8.07 9.94 21.10
CA PHE A 314 6.77 10.18 21.70
C PHE A 314 6.93 10.79 23.09
N ASN A 315 6.12 11.82 23.40
CA ASN A 315 6.00 12.36 24.74
C ASN A 315 4.57 12.90 24.97
N ASP A 316 3.91 12.40 26.01
CA ASP A 316 2.62 12.86 26.52
C ASP A 316 2.77 13.85 27.69
N PHE A 317 4.00 14.16 28.09
CA PHE A 317 4.36 15.10 29.15
C PHE A 317 3.69 14.83 30.51
N GLU A 318 3.32 13.58 30.77
CA GLU A 318 2.88 13.12 32.10
C GLU A 318 4.09 12.79 33.01
N ASP A 319 5.28 12.69 32.42
CA ASP A 319 6.56 12.38 33.08
C ASP A 319 7.64 13.47 32.80
N ILE A 320 8.91 13.09 32.67
CA ILE A 320 10.05 13.99 32.51
C ILE A 320 10.12 14.51 31.07
N VAL A 321 10.24 15.83 30.92
CA VAL A 321 10.62 16.45 29.63
C VAL A 321 12.11 16.23 29.39
N GLY A 322 12.45 15.61 28.26
CA GLY A 322 13.83 15.34 27.89
C GLY A 322 14.59 16.59 27.41
N THR A 323 15.90 16.43 27.24
CA THR A 323 16.81 17.53 26.84
C THR A 323 16.72 17.92 25.36
N GLU A 324 15.99 17.14 24.57
CA GLU A 324 15.65 17.43 23.17
C GLU A 324 14.76 18.67 23.02
N TRP A 325 14.06 19.09 24.08
CA TRP A 325 13.25 20.30 24.10
C TRP A 325 14.05 21.52 24.57
N SER A 326 13.88 22.65 23.89
CA SER A 326 14.49 23.92 24.31
C SER A 326 13.92 24.47 25.62
N SER A 327 12.77 23.95 26.07
CA SER A 327 12.12 24.30 27.34
C SER A 327 11.57 23.05 28.00
N GLY A 328 11.84 22.87 29.29
CA GLY A 328 11.28 21.80 30.14
C GLY A 328 10.06 22.25 30.95
N LYS A 329 9.42 23.37 30.57
CA LYS A 329 8.30 23.95 31.31
C LYS A 329 7.04 23.12 31.09
N THR A 330 6.52 22.52 32.16
CA THR A 330 5.25 21.78 32.14
C THR A 330 4.23 22.42 33.07
N ASP A 331 2.96 22.11 32.81
CA ASP A 331 1.83 22.48 33.66
C ASP A 331 0.78 21.36 33.62
N VAL A 332 -0.23 21.45 34.50
CA VAL A 332 -1.29 20.46 34.61
C VAL A 332 -2.64 21.16 34.45
N THR A 333 -3.51 20.62 33.60
CA THR A 333 -4.79 21.25 33.31
C THR A 333 -5.69 21.27 34.55
N PRO A 334 -6.40 22.37 34.84
CA PRO A 334 -7.23 22.51 36.04
C PRO A 334 -8.54 21.70 36.05
N SER A 335 -8.86 20.94 34.99
CA SER A 335 -10.07 20.12 34.94
C SER A 335 -10.06 18.96 35.94
N ALA A 336 -11.25 18.34 36.14
CA ALA A 336 -11.37 17.15 36.99
C ALA A 336 -10.64 15.90 36.44
N ARG A 337 -10.22 15.95 35.17
CA ARG A 337 -9.37 14.95 34.52
C ARG A 337 -8.07 15.66 34.12
N ALA A 338 -7.28 16.00 35.12
CA ALA A 338 -5.98 16.63 34.97
C ALA A 338 -5.11 15.91 33.93
N ARG A 339 -4.57 16.66 32.97
CA ARG A 339 -3.56 16.24 31.97
C ARG A 339 -2.28 17.04 32.19
N GLY A 340 -1.14 16.37 32.22
CA GLY A 340 0.16 17.01 32.05
C GLY A 340 0.32 17.49 30.61
N PHE A 341 1.06 18.58 30.41
CA PHE A 341 1.39 19.06 29.08
C PHE A 341 2.65 19.95 29.11
N LEU A 342 3.30 20.12 27.96
CA LEU A 342 4.41 21.03 27.79
C LEU A 342 3.86 22.46 27.59
N GLY A 343 4.12 23.36 28.53
CA GLY A 343 3.57 24.71 28.57
C GLY A 343 3.32 25.19 29.99
N GLN A 344 2.62 26.29 30.22
CA GLN A 344 2.00 27.22 29.26
C GLN A 344 3.03 28.15 28.62
N PHE A 345 2.92 28.41 27.31
CA PHE A 345 3.80 29.29 26.55
C PHE A 345 3.09 30.54 26.01
N GLY A 346 3.80 31.67 25.95
CA GLY A 346 3.34 32.91 25.31
C GLY A 346 3.93 33.07 23.90
N ASP A 347 4.53 34.23 23.62
CA ASP A 347 5.22 34.56 22.36
C ASP A 347 6.60 33.87 22.19
N GLU A 348 6.90 32.88 23.02
CA GLU A 348 8.16 32.15 22.97
C GLU A 348 8.12 31.05 21.90
N THR A 349 9.29 30.76 21.31
CA THR A 349 9.48 29.61 20.44
C THR A 349 10.02 28.44 21.26
N VAL A 350 9.33 27.32 21.20
CA VAL A 350 9.72 26.06 21.82
C VAL A 350 10.12 25.10 20.70
N THR A 351 11.31 24.53 20.83
CA THR A 351 11.94 23.73 19.78
C THR A 351 12.10 22.30 20.26
N LEU A 352 11.71 21.33 19.42
CA LEU A 352 12.11 19.92 19.54
C LEU A 352 13.29 19.66 18.60
N THR A 353 14.40 19.14 19.11
CA THR A 353 15.57 18.73 18.31
C THR A 353 15.83 17.24 18.48
N LEU A 354 15.61 16.48 17.41
CA LEU A 354 15.92 15.05 17.35
C LEU A 354 17.14 14.84 16.47
N SER A 355 18.20 14.25 17.02
CA SER A 355 19.45 13.95 16.32
C SER A 355 19.61 12.45 16.10
N ASP A 356 20.59 12.07 15.28
CA ASP A 356 20.92 10.68 14.97
C ASP A 356 19.74 9.92 14.32
N LEU A 357 18.99 10.61 13.44
CA LEU A 357 17.89 10.02 12.71
C LEU A 357 18.41 9.00 11.69
N PRO A 358 17.80 7.80 11.59
CA PRO A 358 18.16 6.84 10.54
C PRO A 358 17.74 7.38 9.17
N ALA A 359 18.27 6.80 8.09
CA ALA A 359 17.99 7.24 6.73
C ALA A 359 16.48 7.20 6.42
N HIS A 360 15.95 8.33 5.93
CA HIS A 360 14.55 8.50 5.61
C HIS A 360 14.35 9.55 4.52
N THR A 361 13.14 9.60 3.94
CA THR A 361 12.77 10.58 2.90
C THR A 361 11.66 11.52 3.33
N GLN A 362 10.89 11.14 4.35
CA GLN A 362 9.81 11.94 4.91
C GLN A 362 9.77 11.80 6.43
N SER A 363 9.26 12.83 7.08
CA SER A 363 8.94 12.86 8.51
C SER A 363 7.48 13.23 8.70
N THR A 364 6.84 12.66 9.72
CA THR A 364 5.50 13.04 10.17
C THR A 364 5.57 13.48 11.62
N VAL A 365 5.01 14.65 11.93
CA VAL A 365 4.79 15.10 13.30
C VAL A 365 3.31 15.18 13.58
N SER A 366 2.88 14.60 14.69
CA SER A 366 1.51 14.73 15.20
C SER A 366 1.51 15.13 16.67
N PHE A 367 0.55 15.95 17.09
CA PHE A 367 0.47 16.49 18.45
C PHE A 367 -0.92 17.03 18.73
N ASP A 368 -1.24 17.14 20.02
CA ASP A 368 -2.36 17.91 20.51
C ASP A 368 -1.88 19.33 20.85
N LEU A 369 -2.45 20.34 20.18
CA LEU A 369 -2.21 21.74 20.48
C LEU A 369 -3.29 22.25 21.42
N PHE A 370 -2.88 22.68 22.60
CA PHE A 370 -3.76 23.29 23.59
C PHE A 370 -3.76 24.80 23.37
N ILE A 371 -4.89 25.36 22.95
CA ILE A 371 -5.11 26.80 22.89
C ILE A 371 -5.83 27.19 24.16
N LEU A 372 -5.16 27.98 25.00
CA LEU A 372 -5.60 28.27 26.35
C LEU A 372 -6.02 29.73 26.47
N ARG A 373 -7.20 29.92 27.03
CA ARG A 373 -7.83 31.21 27.30
C ARG A 373 -8.06 32.02 26.01
N SER A 374 -8.00 33.34 26.06
CA SER A 374 -8.73 34.31 25.24
C SER A 374 -8.13 34.55 23.85
N TRP A 375 -7.68 33.52 23.14
CA TRP A 375 -7.15 33.72 21.78
C TRP A 375 -8.19 34.42 20.88
N ASP A 376 -7.77 35.51 20.23
CA ASP A 376 -8.59 36.50 19.55
C ASP A 376 -8.68 36.32 18.03
N GLY A 377 -8.02 35.29 17.49
CA GLY A 377 -8.08 34.96 16.07
C GLY A 377 -7.44 36.02 15.18
N ASN A 378 -8.16 36.44 14.14
CA ASN A 378 -7.74 37.39 13.12
C ASN A 378 -7.85 38.85 13.55
N ASN A 379 -8.37 39.12 14.76
CA ASN A 379 -8.64 40.47 15.24
C ASN A 379 -7.35 41.30 15.23
N GLN A 380 -7.36 42.49 14.63
CA GLN A 380 -6.16 43.33 14.48
C GLN A 380 -5.97 44.33 15.64
N ILE A 381 -6.94 44.42 16.55
CA ILE A 381 -6.94 45.37 17.67
C ILE A 381 -6.40 44.68 18.92
N HIS A 382 -6.84 43.45 19.15
CA HIS A 382 -6.44 42.65 20.30
C HIS A 382 -5.39 41.62 19.86
N GLY A 383 -5.66 40.81 18.83
CA GLY A 383 -4.64 39.98 18.15
C GLY A 383 -3.88 40.70 17.01
N PRO A 384 -3.46 39.99 15.94
CA PRO A 384 -3.80 38.60 15.62
C PRO A 384 -2.99 37.61 16.46
N ASP A 385 -3.65 36.57 16.95
CA ASP A 385 -3.00 35.55 17.76
C ASP A 385 -2.58 34.38 16.88
N VAL A 386 -1.37 34.52 16.36
CA VAL A 386 -0.82 33.61 15.36
C VAL A 386 -0.08 32.48 16.06
N TRP A 387 -0.35 31.25 15.62
CA TRP A 387 0.42 30.08 15.96
C TRP A 387 1.09 29.49 14.72
N GLN A 388 2.33 29.05 14.88
CA GLN A 388 3.15 28.54 13.79
C GLN A 388 3.90 27.27 14.20
N LEU A 389 3.96 26.33 13.25
CA LEU A 389 4.88 25.20 13.25
C LEU A 389 5.79 25.29 12.03
N LYS A 390 7.10 25.28 12.26
CA LYS A 390 8.12 25.37 11.21
C LYS A 390 9.18 24.29 11.39
N VAL A 391 9.62 23.71 10.27
CA VAL A 391 10.82 22.87 10.22
C VAL A 391 12.04 23.78 10.01
N ASP A 392 13.08 23.65 10.84
CA ASP A 392 14.30 24.44 10.65
C ASP A 392 14.92 24.17 9.28
N GLU A 393 15.36 25.24 8.60
CA GLU A 393 15.80 25.22 7.19
C GLU A 393 14.82 24.55 6.19
N GLY A 394 13.56 24.31 6.61
CA GLY A 394 12.54 23.58 5.84
C GLY A 394 11.20 24.31 5.72
N PRO A 395 10.10 23.59 5.43
CA PRO A 395 8.78 24.19 5.22
C PRO A 395 8.15 24.72 6.53
N THR A 396 7.32 25.76 6.39
CA THR A 396 6.32 26.10 7.40
C THR A 396 5.13 25.15 7.22
N LEU A 397 4.86 24.32 8.22
CA LEU A 397 3.80 23.30 8.17
C LEU A 397 2.43 23.88 8.50
N LEU A 398 2.40 24.85 9.43
CA LEU A 398 1.20 25.59 9.77
C LEU A 398 1.55 27.03 10.11
N HIS A 399 0.76 27.97 9.60
CA HIS A 399 0.80 29.39 9.99
C HIS A 399 -0.63 29.93 9.99
N THR A 400 -1.23 30.04 11.17
CA THR A 400 -2.66 30.33 11.31
C THR A 400 -2.94 31.10 12.60
N THR A 401 -4.15 31.62 12.75
CA THR A 401 -4.68 32.08 14.03
C THR A 401 -5.70 31.07 14.57
N PHE A 402 -5.90 31.12 15.89
CA PHE A 402 -6.96 30.38 16.59
C PHE A 402 -7.82 31.35 17.39
N ALA A 403 -9.07 30.98 17.65
CA ALA A 403 -9.97 31.81 18.44
C ALA A 403 -10.76 30.99 19.46
N ASN A 404 -10.75 31.46 20.70
CA ASN A 404 -11.43 30.85 21.84
C ASN A 404 -12.53 31.75 22.41
N VAL A 405 -13.07 32.66 21.60
CA VAL A 405 -14.15 33.57 21.96
C VAL A 405 -15.51 32.94 21.58
N PRO A 406 -16.59 33.14 22.36
CA PRO A 406 -17.92 32.69 21.97
C PRO A 406 -18.31 33.15 20.54
N PRO A 407 -18.86 32.27 19.68
CA PRO A 407 -19.12 32.59 18.27
C PRO A 407 -20.13 33.72 18.02
N ASP A 408 -20.87 34.14 19.05
CA ASP A 408 -21.81 35.26 19.00
C ASP A 408 -21.15 36.62 19.15
N ILE A 409 -19.86 36.67 19.51
CA ILE A 409 -19.06 37.89 19.55
C ILE A 409 -18.41 38.10 18.18
N LYS A 410 -18.72 39.24 17.54
CA LYS A 410 -18.21 39.59 16.21
C LYS A 410 -16.72 39.94 16.26
N ASP A 411 -16.04 39.74 15.15
CA ASP A 411 -14.65 40.17 14.88
C ASP A 411 -13.54 39.32 15.54
N PHE A 412 -13.87 38.10 16.00
CA PHE A 412 -12.91 37.13 16.57
C PHE A 412 -12.83 35.83 15.76
N ASN A 413 -13.10 35.89 14.46
CA ASN A 413 -12.91 34.73 13.59
C ASN A 413 -11.43 34.31 13.56
N GLN A 414 -11.18 33.03 13.35
CA GLN A 414 -9.85 32.44 13.21
C GLN A 414 -9.52 32.13 11.74
N ALA A 415 -8.24 32.01 11.43
CA ALA A 415 -7.81 31.57 10.10
C ALA A 415 -7.89 30.06 9.92
N TYR A 416 -7.71 29.26 10.98
CA TYR A 416 -7.71 27.81 10.88
C TYR A 416 -9.10 27.28 10.50
N PRO A 417 -9.24 26.31 9.58
CA PRO A 417 -8.22 25.45 8.99
C PRO A 417 -7.47 26.03 7.77
N GLY A 418 -7.74 27.28 7.39
CA GLY A 418 -6.93 28.00 6.40
C GLY A 418 -5.64 28.58 7.01
N ASN A 419 -4.91 29.34 6.19
CA ASN A 419 -3.70 30.06 6.63
C ASN A 419 -4.04 31.51 6.96
N TYR A 420 -3.36 32.08 7.95
CA TYR A 420 -3.40 33.53 8.20
C TYR A 420 -2.56 34.26 7.14
N PRO A 421 -2.99 35.42 6.60
CA PRO A 421 -4.16 36.22 6.98
C PRO A 421 -5.46 35.94 6.21
N ASP A 422 -5.49 34.94 5.32
CA ASP A 422 -6.59 34.77 4.36
C ASP A 422 -7.78 33.96 4.90
N GLY A 423 -7.55 33.08 5.88
CA GLY A 423 -8.60 32.27 6.48
C GLY A 423 -9.55 33.12 7.34
N ASP A 424 -10.85 32.85 7.27
CA ASP A 424 -11.88 33.55 8.04
C ASP A 424 -13.01 32.59 8.43
N TYR A 425 -12.84 31.93 9.57
CA TYR A 425 -13.72 30.88 10.08
C TYR A 425 -14.18 31.21 11.50
N LEU A 426 -15.34 30.68 11.90
CA LEU A 426 -15.85 30.88 13.25
C LEU A 426 -14.87 30.33 14.31
N PRO A 427 -14.84 30.89 15.52
CA PRO A 427 -14.09 30.34 16.65
C PRO A 427 -14.33 28.83 16.84
N TYR A 428 -13.30 28.13 17.30
CA TYR A 428 -13.27 26.67 17.48
C TYR A 428 -13.45 25.82 16.21
N THR A 429 -13.45 26.41 15.01
CA THR A 429 -13.57 25.60 13.78
C THR A 429 -12.40 24.62 13.70
N GLY A 430 -12.70 23.33 13.60
CA GLY A 430 -11.71 22.26 13.56
C GLY A 430 -11.09 21.86 14.92
N ALA A 431 -11.55 22.44 16.03
CA ALA A 431 -11.19 21.98 17.36
C ALA A 431 -11.78 20.59 17.62
N ALA A 432 -10.97 19.70 18.18
CA ALA A 432 -11.39 18.35 18.54
C ALA A 432 -12.01 18.29 19.95
N GLU A 433 -11.64 19.24 20.82
CA GLU A 433 -12.25 19.46 22.12
C GLU A 433 -12.43 20.95 22.39
N ILE A 434 -13.50 21.30 23.11
CA ILE A 434 -13.85 22.67 23.48
C ILE A 434 -14.26 22.65 24.95
N LYS A 435 -13.61 23.49 25.78
CA LYS A 435 -13.93 23.66 27.21
C LYS A 435 -13.74 22.39 28.04
N THR A 436 -12.70 21.63 27.73
CA THR A 436 -12.38 20.37 28.42
C THR A 436 -11.18 20.50 29.34
N LEU A 437 -10.30 21.49 29.14
CA LEU A 437 -9.06 21.67 29.91
C LEU A 437 -9.32 22.37 31.25
N GLY A 438 -10.44 23.06 31.38
CA GLY A 438 -10.93 23.63 32.64
C GLY A 438 -10.38 25.03 32.93
N TYR A 439 -9.73 25.66 31.95
CA TYR A 439 -9.28 27.03 32.10
C TYR A 439 -10.48 27.98 32.12
N THR A 440 -10.38 29.06 32.88
CA THR A 440 -11.44 30.06 33.01
C THR A 440 -10.88 31.45 32.77
N GLU A 441 -11.54 32.23 31.92
CA GLU A 441 -11.34 33.67 31.89
C GLU A 441 -12.30 34.34 32.87
N ILE A 442 -11.92 35.51 33.38
CA ILE A 442 -12.80 36.39 34.14
C ILE A 442 -13.39 37.39 33.12
N PRO A 443 -14.72 37.46 32.84
CA PRO A 443 -15.84 36.95 33.64
C PRO A 443 -16.95 36.20 32.83
N ALA A 444 -16.72 35.02 32.23
CA ALA A 444 -17.76 34.03 31.81
C ALA A 444 -17.13 32.78 31.14
N PRO A 445 -17.80 31.60 31.06
CA PRO A 445 -17.12 30.32 31.26
C PRO A 445 -16.37 29.73 30.06
N ALA A 446 -15.08 29.51 30.35
CA ALA A 446 -14.06 28.64 29.76
C ALA A 446 -13.65 28.93 28.31
N PRO A 447 -12.51 29.60 28.09
CA PRO A 447 -11.87 29.63 26.79
C PRO A 447 -10.71 28.63 26.82
N ASP A 448 -10.96 27.44 26.28
CA ASP A 448 -9.91 26.49 25.94
C ASP A 448 -10.37 25.58 24.80
N SER A 449 -9.42 25.13 24.00
CA SER A 449 -9.67 24.17 22.93
C SER A 449 -8.44 23.33 22.65
N VAL A 450 -8.68 22.15 22.09
CA VAL A 450 -7.63 21.20 21.69
C VAL A 450 -7.75 20.92 20.20
N TYR A 451 -6.65 21.07 19.48
CA TYR A 451 -6.55 20.72 18.06
C TYR A 451 -5.60 19.53 17.92
N ARG A 452 -6.08 18.47 17.25
CA ARG A 452 -5.25 17.30 16.93
C ARG A 452 -4.65 17.51 15.56
N LEU A 453 -3.37 17.82 15.51
CA LEU A 453 -2.69 18.22 14.29
C LEU A 453 -1.72 17.14 13.86
N SER A 454 -1.60 16.92 12.55
CA SER A 454 -0.66 15.97 11.96
C SER A 454 -0.18 16.50 10.61
N TYR A 455 1.13 16.50 10.41
CA TYR A 455 1.77 17.01 9.21
C TYR A 455 2.88 16.08 8.76
N THR A 456 2.79 15.64 7.50
CA THR A 456 3.84 14.89 6.80
C THR A 456 4.57 15.82 5.84
N PHE A 457 5.90 15.78 5.85
CA PHE A 457 6.75 16.64 5.04
C PHE A 457 8.03 15.93 4.61
N ALA A 458 8.61 16.37 3.49
CA ALA A 458 9.90 15.87 3.02
C ALA A 458 11.01 16.29 3.98
N HIS A 459 11.82 15.32 4.40
CA HIS A 459 12.96 15.52 5.28
C HIS A 459 13.92 14.33 5.13
N THR A 460 15.21 14.62 5.00
CA THR A 460 16.26 13.61 4.75
C THR A 460 17.46 13.77 5.69
N GLU A 461 17.53 14.88 6.42
CA GLU A 461 18.68 15.18 7.27
C GLU A 461 18.71 14.28 8.50
N ASN A 462 19.92 14.03 9.02
CA ASN A 462 20.12 13.22 10.22
C ASN A 462 19.64 13.90 11.52
N THR A 463 19.20 15.15 11.44
CA THR A 463 18.72 15.94 12.57
C THR A 463 17.45 16.65 12.15
N LEU A 464 16.35 16.40 12.86
CA LEU A 464 15.09 17.11 12.69
C LEU A 464 14.93 18.14 13.79
N ARG A 465 14.64 19.39 13.40
CA ARG A 465 14.31 20.47 14.32
C ARG A 465 12.96 21.08 13.98
N LEU A 466 12.06 21.06 14.96
CA LEU A 466 10.69 21.58 14.85
C LEU A 466 10.50 22.74 15.82
N ASP A 467 10.18 23.91 15.27
CA ASP A 467 9.93 25.13 16.02
C ASP A 467 8.41 25.38 16.11
N PHE A 468 7.90 25.39 17.35
CA PHE A 468 6.52 25.70 17.71
C PHE A 468 6.48 27.09 18.34
N SER A 469 5.62 27.99 17.87
CA SER A 469 5.60 29.37 18.40
C SER A 469 4.23 30.02 18.33
N GLY A 470 3.90 30.77 19.39
CA GLY A 470 2.85 31.80 19.37
C GLY A 470 3.44 33.18 19.03
N GLN A 471 2.63 34.06 18.47
CA GLN A 471 2.95 35.46 18.21
C GLN A 471 1.71 36.32 18.39
N GLY A 472 1.90 37.48 19.03
CA GLY A 472 0.82 38.45 19.27
C GLY A 472 0.10 38.25 20.60
N LEU A 473 0.54 37.32 21.45
CA LEU A 473 -0.21 36.90 22.62
C LEU A 473 -0.11 37.88 23.80
N GLN A 474 -1.25 38.22 24.39
CA GLN A 474 -1.38 39.24 25.45
C GLN A 474 -1.12 38.70 26.86
N GLY A 475 0.01 38.02 27.03
CA GLY A 475 0.51 37.58 28.33
C GLY A 475 -0.14 36.29 28.85
N ILE A 476 0.63 35.53 29.64
CA ILE A 476 0.34 34.11 29.89
C ILE A 476 -0.96 33.79 30.66
N GLN A 477 -1.55 34.78 31.34
CA GLN A 477 -2.84 34.61 32.04
C GLN A 477 -4.03 34.99 31.18
N ASP A 478 -3.79 35.56 30.01
CA ASP A 478 -4.78 35.95 29.02
C ASP A 478 -4.76 34.97 27.85
N GLU A 479 -3.59 34.78 27.24
CA GLU A 479 -3.40 33.90 26.09
C GLU A 479 -2.13 33.09 26.26
N SER A 480 -2.30 31.79 26.11
CA SER A 480 -1.16 30.89 26.10
C SER A 480 -1.46 29.63 25.32
N TRP A 481 -0.43 28.84 25.07
CA TRP A 481 -0.58 27.55 24.41
C TRP A 481 0.28 26.49 25.08
N GLY A 482 0.03 25.25 24.72
CA GLY A 482 0.82 24.11 25.15
C GLY A 482 0.72 22.95 24.18
N LEU A 483 1.57 21.95 24.37
CA LEU A 483 1.61 20.75 23.55
C LEU A 483 1.41 19.51 24.43
N ASP A 484 0.67 18.56 23.89
CA ASP A 484 0.47 17.23 24.46
C ASP A 484 0.59 16.19 23.33
N ASN A 485 0.87 14.93 23.67
CA ASN A 485 0.92 13.79 22.76
C ASN A 485 1.80 14.02 21.51
N VAL A 486 2.97 14.66 21.68
CA VAL A 486 3.89 14.94 20.57
C VAL A 486 4.54 13.64 20.12
N ASN A 487 4.29 13.26 18.88
CA ASN A 487 4.79 12.07 18.24
C ASN A 487 5.48 12.42 16.93
N VAL A 488 6.67 11.87 16.70
CA VAL A 488 7.39 11.98 15.43
C VAL A 488 7.64 10.58 14.88
N THR A 489 7.32 10.39 13.61
CA THR A 489 7.66 9.20 12.84
C THR A 489 8.41 9.58 11.58
N ILE A 490 9.18 8.65 11.03
CA ILE A 490 9.92 8.82 9.78
C ILE A 490 9.65 7.66 8.84
N SER A 491 9.66 7.92 7.53
CA SER A 491 9.54 6.89 6.52
C SER A 491 10.91 6.27 6.31
N LEU A 492 11.12 5.02 6.70
CA LEU A 492 12.42 4.38 6.43
C LEU A 492 12.68 4.36 4.92
N ALA A 493 13.85 4.83 4.51
CA ALA A 493 14.35 4.53 3.17
C ALA A 493 14.55 3.01 3.10
N ALA A 494 14.17 2.37 1.99
CA ALA A 494 14.43 0.95 1.80
C ALA A 494 15.94 0.73 1.82
N ASP A 495 16.44 0.20 2.94
CA ASP A 495 17.86 0.08 3.21
C ASP A 495 18.17 -1.42 3.36
N PHE A 496 18.90 -1.99 2.40
CA PHE A 496 19.32 -3.39 2.47
C PHE A 496 20.69 -3.55 3.15
N THR A 497 21.40 -2.47 3.54
CA THR A 497 22.72 -2.57 4.20
C THR A 497 23.05 -1.50 5.25
N GLY A 498 22.30 -0.39 5.34
CA GLY A 498 22.45 0.59 6.43
C GLY A 498 23.26 1.85 6.10
N ASP A 499 23.74 2.03 4.86
CA ASP A 499 24.71 3.09 4.53
C ASP A 499 24.27 4.09 3.44
N GLY A 500 23.06 3.92 2.89
CA GLY A 500 22.41 4.91 2.05
C GLY A 500 23.01 5.10 0.65
N LYS A 501 23.72 4.10 0.10
CA LYS A 501 24.15 4.07 -1.30
C LYS A 501 23.89 2.70 -1.91
N VAL A 502 23.68 2.67 -3.24
CA VAL A 502 23.75 1.43 -4.02
C VAL A 502 25.13 1.38 -4.65
N ASP A 503 25.97 0.44 -4.22
CA ASP A 503 27.33 0.27 -4.72
C ASP A 503 27.64 -1.17 -5.20
N ILE A 504 28.91 -1.42 -5.52
CA ILE A 504 29.35 -2.69 -6.11
C ILE A 504 29.36 -3.83 -5.09
N GLU A 505 29.41 -3.54 -3.78
CA GLU A 505 29.28 -4.54 -2.72
C GLU A 505 27.83 -5.02 -2.60
N ASP A 506 26.83 -4.15 -2.81
CA ASP A 506 25.42 -4.56 -2.91
C ASP A 506 25.19 -5.51 -4.09
N TRP A 507 25.82 -5.19 -5.22
CA TRP A 507 25.80 -6.05 -6.40
C TRP A 507 26.49 -7.39 -6.17
N ASN A 508 27.59 -7.41 -5.44
CA ASN A 508 28.33 -8.65 -5.13
C ASN A 508 27.56 -9.56 -4.17
N ILE A 509 26.79 -9.00 -3.22
CA ILE A 509 25.91 -9.79 -2.34
C ILE A 509 24.77 -10.44 -3.13
N LEU A 510 24.16 -9.70 -4.07
CA LEU A 510 23.16 -10.23 -5.01
C LEU A 510 23.74 -11.34 -5.91
N ILE A 511 24.98 -11.17 -6.38
CA ILE A 511 25.69 -12.16 -7.20
C ILE A 511 26.08 -13.40 -6.38
N GLU A 512 26.57 -13.24 -5.14
CA GLU A 512 26.89 -14.38 -4.27
C GLU A 512 25.65 -15.18 -3.86
N HIS A 513 24.50 -14.52 -3.74
CA HIS A 513 23.23 -15.17 -3.41
C HIS A 513 22.64 -15.97 -4.59
N TRP A 514 22.99 -15.59 -5.83
CA TRP A 514 22.47 -16.21 -7.06
C TRP A 514 23.51 -17.05 -7.82
N GLY A 515 24.77 -17.10 -7.33
CA GLY A 515 25.93 -17.70 -7.99
C GLY A 515 26.47 -19.00 -7.37
N GLN A 516 25.69 -19.73 -6.57
CA GLN A 516 26.12 -21.02 -6.02
C GLN A 516 25.76 -22.18 -6.97
N ASP A 517 26.35 -22.20 -8.16
CA ASP A 517 26.61 -23.42 -8.96
C ASP A 517 27.58 -23.08 -10.12
N GLU A 518 28.89 -23.16 -9.84
CA GLU A 518 29.99 -22.98 -10.82
C GLU A 518 30.39 -24.32 -11.46
N PRO A 519 30.90 -24.32 -12.73
CA PRO A 519 32.35 -24.39 -12.82
C PRO A 519 33.00 -23.49 -13.88
N SER A 520 33.93 -22.67 -13.37
CA SER A 520 35.26 -22.34 -13.90
C SER A 520 35.34 -21.69 -15.28
N VAL A 521 35.46 -20.36 -15.31
CA VAL A 521 36.38 -19.71 -16.26
C VAL A 521 37.14 -18.58 -15.55
N ASP A 522 38.45 -18.78 -15.47
CA ASP A 522 39.44 -17.79 -15.07
C ASP A 522 39.47 -16.68 -16.14
N ILE A 523 38.84 -15.53 -15.86
CA ILE A 523 39.02 -14.30 -16.65
C ILE A 523 39.66 -13.26 -15.74
N ALA A 524 40.98 -13.18 -15.81
CA ALA A 524 41.73 -12.06 -15.28
C ALA A 524 41.29 -10.74 -15.98
N PRO A 525 41.13 -9.62 -15.25
CA PRO A 525 40.80 -8.32 -15.84
C PRO A 525 42.07 -7.79 -16.51
N PRO A 526 42.06 -7.31 -17.78
CA PRO A 526 42.00 -5.85 -18.04
C PRO A 526 41.61 -5.50 -19.54
N PRO A 527 41.70 -4.25 -20.08
CA PRO A 527 42.20 -3.01 -19.48
C PRO A 527 41.42 -1.68 -19.79
N PHE A 528 41.43 -0.77 -18.78
CA PHE A 528 41.19 0.70 -18.82
C PHE A 528 39.75 1.20 -19.10
N GLY A 529 39.22 2.21 -18.41
CA GLY A 529 39.81 3.02 -17.35
C GLY A 529 39.18 4.40 -17.24
N ASP A 530 38.32 4.58 -16.24
CA ASP A 530 37.98 5.83 -15.52
C ASP A 530 36.84 5.58 -14.51
N GLY A 531 36.17 4.41 -14.58
CA GLY A 531 35.09 4.05 -13.67
C GLY A 531 33.74 4.67 -14.05
N ILE A 532 33.63 5.20 -15.26
CA ILE A 532 32.37 5.70 -15.84
C ILE A 532 32.08 4.85 -17.08
N VAL A 533 30.92 4.20 -17.11
CA VAL A 533 30.46 3.51 -18.32
C VAL A 533 29.91 4.56 -19.28
N ASP A 534 30.57 4.76 -20.40
CA ASP A 534 30.11 5.69 -21.43
C ASP A 534 29.53 4.96 -22.67
N GLU A 535 28.94 5.75 -23.59
CA GLU A 535 28.30 5.23 -24.81
C GLU A 535 29.28 4.44 -25.69
N LYS A 536 30.59 4.74 -25.63
CA LYS A 536 31.64 4.07 -26.38
C LYS A 536 31.99 2.70 -25.80
N ASP A 537 31.93 2.57 -24.48
CA ASP A 537 32.13 1.29 -23.80
C ASP A 537 30.97 0.32 -24.10
N LEU A 538 29.75 0.84 -24.12
CA LEU A 538 28.55 0.11 -24.54
C LEU A 538 28.60 -0.33 -26.01
N GLU A 539 29.05 0.54 -26.93
CA GLU A 539 29.24 0.17 -28.34
C GLU A 539 30.30 -0.93 -28.55
N LEU A 540 31.37 -0.94 -27.74
CA LEU A 540 32.42 -1.95 -27.78
C LEU A 540 31.92 -3.30 -27.24
N LEU A 541 31.12 -3.27 -26.18
CA LEU A 541 30.49 -4.46 -25.60
C LEU A 541 29.48 -5.09 -26.58
N MET A 542 28.68 -4.27 -27.27
CA MET A 542 27.73 -4.75 -28.29
C MET A 542 28.45 -5.38 -29.48
N ARG A 543 29.57 -4.81 -29.95
CA ARG A 543 30.37 -5.41 -31.04
C ARG A 543 31.04 -6.72 -30.65
N TYR A 544 31.41 -6.88 -29.39
CA TYR A 544 31.96 -8.12 -28.86
C TYR A 544 30.90 -9.24 -28.86
N TRP A 545 29.66 -8.93 -28.47
CA TRP A 545 28.56 -9.91 -28.52
C TRP A 545 28.02 -10.22 -29.91
N GLU A 546 28.16 -9.31 -30.88
CA GLU A 546 27.78 -9.58 -32.29
C GLU A 546 28.75 -10.51 -33.02
N THR A 547 29.96 -10.76 -32.49
CA THR A 547 31.01 -11.50 -33.21
C THR A 547 31.32 -12.89 -32.66
N GLU A 548 30.90 -13.23 -31.43
CA GLU A 548 31.36 -14.45 -30.74
C GLU A 548 30.25 -15.42 -30.26
N ILE A 549 28.97 -15.23 -30.60
CA ILE A 549 27.92 -16.23 -30.32
C ILE A 549 27.07 -16.46 -31.60
N PRO A 550 27.15 -17.65 -32.23
CA PRO A 550 26.37 -17.99 -33.43
C PRO A 550 24.84 -17.87 -33.27
#